data_AF-A0A832YT13-F1
#
_entry.id   AF-A0A832YT13-F1
#
_cell.length_a   1.000
_cell.length_b   1.000
_cell.length_c   1.000
_cell.angle_alpha   90.00
_cell.angle_beta   90.00
_cell.angle_gamma   90.00
#
_symmetry.space_group_name_H-M   'P 1'
#
loop_
_entity.id
_entity.type
_entity.pdbx_description
1 polymer ?
#
loop_
_entity_poly.entity_id
_entity_poly.type
_entity_poly.pdbx_seq_one_letter_code
_entity_poly.pdbx_strand_id
1 'polypeptide(L)'
;MVTANIEVYKLDQVTIDTIALPLYRKLASEVMDIDDNLVKKFAENEDLAISWLMSLASSKGVDMIRIVIPINNSVIEYAYTVPKKGAVSIMVFPRITRVHRILLLDAIQNPESLREIVIDTHSSSECLRVTDLPPEYYVYEIPLFKETIKALSNKTIVFQTDDGIAIVDCSKLYTITSSRDRAEVTKEKSRRRRKKQKSRKTRRATSSK
;
A
#
# COMPACT_ATOMS: atom_id res chain seq x y z
N MET A 1 5.29 7.03 -32.20
CA MET A 1 5.91 7.07 -30.87
C MET A 1 5.07 7.99 -30.02
N VAL A 2 4.65 7.54 -28.83
CA VAL A 2 3.93 8.34 -27.85
C VAL A 2 4.88 8.67 -26.71
N THR A 3 4.99 9.96 -26.39
CA THR A 3 5.77 10.42 -25.26
C THR A 3 5.01 10.19 -23.96
N ALA A 4 5.57 9.42 -23.03
CA ALA A 4 5.00 9.13 -21.73
C ALA A 4 5.85 9.74 -20.61
N ASN A 5 5.21 10.15 -19.52
CA ASN A 5 5.91 10.56 -18.30
C ASN A 5 5.92 9.40 -17.31
N ILE A 6 7.10 9.03 -16.83
CA ILE A 6 7.32 7.96 -15.87
C ILE A 6 7.79 8.58 -14.56
N GLU A 7 7.03 8.33 -13.52
CA GLU A 7 7.35 8.78 -12.17
C GLU A 7 7.73 7.57 -11.32
N VAL A 8 8.82 7.72 -10.57
CA VAL A 8 9.34 6.65 -9.71
C VAL A 8 9.38 7.08 -8.27
N TYR A 9 9.03 6.14 -7.40
CA TYR A 9 8.81 6.39 -5.98
C TYR A 9 9.50 5.34 -5.13
N LYS A 10 9.99 5.77 -3.98
CA LYS A 10 10.54 4.89 -2.94
C LYS A 10 9.71 4.99 -1.69
N LEU A 11 9.52 3.87 -1.02
CA LEU A 11 8.84 3.84 0.25
C LEU A 11 9.79 4.41 1.31
N ASP A 12 9.33 5.44 1.99
CA ASP A 12 10.03 6.11 3.08
C ASP A 12 9.18 6.05 4.35
N GLN A 13 9.81 6.14 5.51
CA GLN A 13 9.13 6.07 6.80
C GLN A 13 8.98 7.48 7.37
N VAL A 14 7.74 7.93 7.46
CA VAL A 14 7.39 9.19 8.11
C VAL A 14 6.97 8.89 9.54
N THR A 15 7.72 9.38 10.51
CA THR A 15 7.39 9.22 11.93
C THR A 15 6.43 10.31 12.38
N ILE A 16 5.27 9.88 12.89
CA ILE A 16 4.27 10.72 13.52
C ILE A 16 4.16 10.28 14.97
N ASP A 17 4.60 11.14 15.89
CA ASP A 17 4.74 10.81 17.31
C ASP A 17 5.63 9.57 17.50
N THR A 18 5.03 8.39 17.74
CA THR A 18 5.72 7.12 17.96
C THR A 18 5.49 6.10 16.83
N ILE A 19 4.77 6.49 15.78
CA ILE A 19 4.32 5.60 14.71
C ILE A 19 5.06 5.92 13.42
N ALA A 20 5.74 4.92 12.86
CA ALA A 20 6.32 5.01 11.53
C ALA A 20 5.28 4.61 10.47
N LEU A 21 4.85 5.59 9.68
CA LEU A 21 3.95 5.39 8.55
C LEU A 21 4.74 5.34 7.23
N PRO A 22 4.58 4.27 6.43
CA PRO A 22 5.19 4.18 5.12
C PRO A 22 4.45 5.05 4.11
N LEU A 23 5.14 6.03 3.52
CA LEU A 23 4.65 6.87 2.43
C LEU A 23 5.59 6.79 1.23
N TYR A 24 5.10 7.15 0.05
CA TYR A 24 5.91 7.18 -1.16
C TYR A 24 6.60 8.53 -1.31
N ARG A 25 7.93 8.54 -1.35
CA ARG A 25 8.72 9.71 -1.70
C ARG A 25 9.04 9.69 -3.19
N LYS A 26 8.69 10.75 -3.91
CA LYS A 26 9.01 10.88 -5.35
C LYS A 26 10.52 11.02 -5.53
N LEU A 27 11.12 10.17 -6.36
CA LEU A 27 12.56 10.21 -6.65
C LEU A 27 12.87 10.98 -7.94
N ALA A 28 12.12 10.69 -9.01
CA ALA A 28 12.36 11.29 -10.32
C ALA A 28 11.09 11.25 -11.18
N SER A 29 11.11 12.08 -12.22
CA SER A 29 10.16 12.08 -13.33
C SER A 29 10.98 12.05 -14.61
N GLU A 30 10.75 11.05 -15.45
CA GLU A 30 11.48 10.84 -16.70
C GLU A 30 10.49 10.83 -17.87
N VAL A 31 10.85 11.49 -18.97
CA VAL A 31 10.09 11.42 -20.20
C VAL A 31 10.65 10.28 -21.04
N MET A 32 9.79 9.39 -21.52
CA MET A 32 10.18 8.24 -22.32
C MET A 32 9.25 8.07 -23.52
N ASP A 33 9.82 7.83 -24.70
CA ASP A 33 9.03 7.52 -25.88
C ASP A 33 8.72 6.02 -25.93
N ILE A 34 7.43 5.73 -26.15
CA ILE A 34 6.87 4.38 -26.21
C ILE A 34 6.32 4.13 -27.61
N ASP A 35 6.51 2.93 -28.14
CA ASP A 35 5.92 2.51 -29.41
C ASP A 35 4.38 2.59 -29.34
N ASP A 36 3.75 3.24 -30.32
CA ASP A 36 2.30 3.40 -30.43
C ASP A 36 1.58 2.05 -30.40
N ASN A 37 2.19 1.01 -30.98
CA ASN A 37 1.62 -0.33 -30.97
C ASN A 37 1.61 -0.96 -29.57
N LEU A 38 2.62 -0.65 -28.75
CA LEU A 38 2.67 -1.12 -27.37
C LEU A 38 1.62 -0.39 -26.52
N VAL A 39 1.47 0.92 -26.72
CA VAL A 39 0.45 1.73 -26.04
C VAL A 39 -0.97 1.24 -26.36
N LYS A 40 -1.26 0.91 -27.62
CA LYS A 40 -2.56 0.31 -28.01
C LYS A 40 -2.80 -1.01 -27.28
N LYS A 41 -1.78 -1.86 -27.17
CA LYS A 41 -1.87 -3.13 -26.42
C LYS A 41 -2.11 -2.92 -24.92
N PHE A 42 -1.55 -1.86 -24.33
CA PHE A 42 -1.85 -1.52 -22.94
C PHE A 42 -3.31 -1.13 -22.75
N ALA A 43 -3.87 -0.34 -23.67
CA ALA A 43 -5.28 0.04 -23.63
C ALA A 43 -6.23 -1.17 -23.76
N GLU A 44 -5.82 -2.19 -24.51
CA GLU A 44 -6.57 -3.44 -24.68
C GLU A 44 -6.36 -4.44 -23.52
N ASN A 45 -5.21 -4.39 -22.84
CA ASN A 45 -4.81 -5.34 -21.81
C ASN A 45 -4.01 -4.66 -20.69
N GLU A 46 -4.70 -4.34 -19.60
CA GLU A 46 -4.11 -3.73 -18.40
C GLU A 46 -3.03 -4.63 -17.76
N ASP A 47 -3.21 -5.95 -17.73
CA ASP A 47 -2.22 -6.87 -17.14
C ASP A 47 -0.87 -6.79 -17.88
N LEU A 48 -0.89 -6.54 -19.18
CA LEU A 48 0.34 -6.33 -19.96
C LEU A 48 1.06 -5.05 -19.52
N ALA A 49 0.32 -3.96 -19.29
CA ALA A 49 0.86 -2.71 -18.80
C ALA A 49 1.47 -2.88 -17.40
N ILE A 50 0.74 -3.55 -16.50
CA ILE A 50 1.22 -3.83 -15.13
C ILE A 50 2.45 -4.74 -15.14
N SER A 51 2.49 -5.78 -15.97
CA SER A 51 3.64 -6.67 -16.11
C SER A 51 4.88 -5.93 -16.61
N TRP A 52 4.70 -5.03 -17.57
CA TRP A 52 5.77 -4.17 -18.07
C TRP A 52 6.28 -3.20 -17.00
N LEU A 53 5.37 -2.55 -16.26
CA LEU A 53 5.72 -1.69 -15.12
C LEU A 53 6.45 -2.46 -14.01
N MET A 54 6.07 -3.70 -13.73
CA MET A 54 6.76 -4.55 -12.76
C MET A 54 8.23 -4.81 -13.15
N SER A 55 8.49 -5.08 -14.43
CA SER A 55 9.85 -5.24 -14.95
C SER A 55 10.67 -3.96 -14.79
N LEU A 56 10.07 -2.81 -15.10
CA LEU A 56 10.71 -1.50 -14.99
C LEU A 56 10.97 -1.10 -13.53
N ALA A 57 10.03 -1.38 -12.62
CA ALA A 57 10.22 -1.15 -11.19
C ALA A 57 11.37 -2.00 -10.63
N SER A 58 11.46 -3.26 -11.07
CA SER A 58 12.51 -4.18 -10.67
C SER A 58 13.89 -3.73 -11.16
N SER A 59 13.99 -3.26 -12.42
CA SER A 59 15.27 -2.79 -12.97
C SER A 59 15.75 -1.49 -12.34
N LYS A 60 14.83 -0.58 -11.98
CA LYS A 60 15.15 0.68 -11.31
C LYS A 60 15.33 0.55 -9.78
N GLY A 61 14.95 -0.59 -9.19
CA GLY A 61 15.06 -0.81 -7.74
C GLY A 61 14.15 0.11 -6.92
N VAL A 62 12.95 0.38 -7.43
CA VAL A 62 11.97 1.32 -6.83
C VAL A 62 10.78 0.56 -6.25
N ASP A 63 10.04 1.20 -5.34
CA ASP A 63 8.93 0.56 -4.62
C ASP A 63 7.58 0.81 -5.29
N MET A 64 7.50 1.84 -6.10
CA MET A 64 6.34 2.13 -6.92
C MET A 64 6.75 2.88 -8.18
N ILE A 65 6.04 2.61 -9.27
CA ILE A 65 6.18 3.32 -10.54
C ILE A 65 4.79 3.73 -11.03
N ARG A 66 4.72 4.91 -11.63
CA ARG A 66 3.54 5.42 -12.31
C ARG A 66 3.93 5.84 -13.70
N ILE A 67 3.06 5.57 -14.66
CA ILE A 67 3.19 6.07 -16.02
C ILE A 67 1.94 6.84 -16.39
N VAL A 68 2.15 7.98 -17.05
CA VAL A 68 1.10 8.85 -17.57
C VAL A 68 1.33 9.00 -19.07
N ILE A 69 0.39 8.49 -19.86
CA ILE A 69 0.47 8.44 -21.33
C ILE A 69 -0.64 9.33 -21.91
N PRO A 70 -0.31 10.49 -22.51
CA PRO A 70 -1.27 11.29 -23.25
C PRO A 70 -1.60 10.63 -24.60
N ILE A 71 -2.89 10.40 -24.88
CA ILE A 71 -3.37 9.80 -26.14
C ILE A 71 -4.62 10.55 -26.60
N ASN A 72 -4.58 11.17 -27.78
CA ASN A 72 -5.74 11.77 -28.46
C ASN A 72 -6.65 12.59 -27.53
N ASN A 73 -6.07 13.59 -26.84
CA ASN A 73 -6.72 14.46 -25.83
C ASN A 73 -7.19 13.76 -24.54
N SER A 74 -6.91 12.48 -24.36
CA SER A 74 -7.12 11.73 -23.12
C SER A 74 -5.78 11.40 -22.46
N VAL A 75 -5.84 10.97 -21.20
CA VAL A 75 -4.67 10.49 -20.46
C VAL A 75 -4.97 9.08 -19.97
N ILE A 76 -4.07 8.15 -20.27
CA ILE A 76 -4.06 6.82 -19.67
C ILE A 76 -3.01 6.80 -18.57
N GLU A 77 -3.41 6.35 -17.40
CA GLU A 77 -2.54 6.25 -16.23
C GLU A 77 -2.50 4.80 -15.76
N TYR A 78 -1.29 4.31 -15.51
CA TYR A 78 -1.08 3.03 -14.81
C TYR A 78 -0.12 3.25 -13.65
N ALA A 79 -0.36 2.52 -12.56
CA ALA A 79 0.49 2.52 -11.39
C ALA A 79 0.74 1.10 -10.92
N TYR A 80 1.98 0.82 -10.50
CA TYR A 80 2.35 -0.47 -9.94
C TYR A 80 3.15 -0.26 -8.65
N THR A 81 2.74 -0.95 -7.60
CA THR A 81 3.45 -1.02 -6.32
C THR A 81 4.10 -2.38 -6.15
N VAL A 82 5.35 -2.40 -5.69
CA VAL A 82 6.06 -3.63 -5.38
C VAL A 82 5.52 -4.22 -4.07
N PRO A 83 4.91 -5.42 -4.09
CA PRO A 83 4.30 -5.99 -2.89
C PRO A 83 5.33 -6.20 -1.78
N LYS A 84 5.03 -5.67 -0.59
CA LYS A 84 5.87 -5.87 0.60
C LYS A 84 5.44 -7.11 1.36
N LYS A 85 6.32 -8.11 1.41
CA LYS A 85 6.06 -9.37 2.11
C LYS A 85 5.75 -9.11 3.59
N GLY A 86 4.61 -9.63 4.06
CA GLY A 86 4.17 -9.47 5.44
C GLY A 86 3.48 -8.13 5.74
N ALA A 87 3.36 -7.23 4.76
CA ALA A 87 2.59 -6.02 4.91
C ALA A 87 1.10 -6.25 4.58
N VAL A 88 0.24 -5.47 5.24
CA VAL A 88 -1.17 -5.31 4.89
C VAL A 88 -1.34 -3.89 4.38
N SER A 89 -1.79 -3.77 3.13
CA SER A 89 -2.13 -2.48 2.56
C SER A 89 -3.44 -1.98 3.16
N ILE A 90 -3.39 -0.82 3.83
CA ILE A 90 -4.58 -0.11 4.31
C ILE A 90 -4.74 1.09 3.39
N MET A 91 -5.95 1.27 2.84
CA MET A 91 -6.25 2.33 1.88
C MET A 91 -5.58 2.17 0.52
N VAL A 92 -6.38 2.17 -0.54
CA VAL A 92 -5.92 2.25 -1.93
C VAL A 92 -6.61 3.46 -2.54
N PHE A 93 -5.83 4.52 -2.78
CA PHE A 93 -6.29 5.70 -3.48
C PHE A 93 -6.45 5.37 -4.97
N PRO A 94 -7.44 5.98 -5.66
CA PRO A 94 -7.65 5.72 -7.08
C PRO A 94 -6.47 6.19 -7.94
N ARG A 95 -5.67 7.14 -7.45
CA ARG A 95 -4.46 7.67 -8.09
C ARG A 95 -3.45 8.05 -7.03
N ILE A 96 -2.17 8.12 -7.40
CA ILE A 96 -1.17 8.64 -6.48
C ILE A 96 -1.43 10.12 -6.23
N THR A 97 -1.44 10.52 -4.97
CA THR A 97 -1.78 11.89 -4.57
C THR A 97 -0.79 12.39 -3.52
N ARG A 98 -0.42 13.68 -3.60
CA ARG A 98 0.49 14.29 -2.64
C ARG A 98 -0.21 14.40 -1.29
N VAL A 99 0.52 14.13 -0.22
CA VAL A 99 0.02 14.30 1.15
C VAL A 99 0.56 15.61 1.69
N HIS A 100 -0.33 16.50 2.13
CA HIS A 100 0.06 17.77 2.77
C HIS A 100 0.23 17.62 4.26
N ARG A 101 -0.67 16.86 4.87
CA ARG A 101 -0.81 16.78 6.30
C ARG A 101 -1.38 15.44 6.69
N ILE A 102 -0.88 14.90 7.79
CA ILE A 102 -1.43 13.73 8.45
C ILE A 102 -1.86 14.13 9.86
N LEU A 103 -3.06 13.70 10.22
CA LEU A 103 -3.59 13.84 11.56
C LEU A 103 -3.77 12.45 12.16
N LEU A 104 -3.24 12.27 13.36
CA LEU A 104 -3.39 11.05 14.13
C LEU A 104 -4.26 11.36 15.35
N LEU A 105 -5.41 10.71 15.39
CA LEU A 105 -6.38 10.84 16.48
C LEU A 105 -6.31 9.59 17.34
N ASP A 106 -6.17 9.78 18.64
CA ASP A 106 -6.34 8.70 19.61
C ASP A 106 -7.80 8.35 19.80
N ALA A 107 -8.08 7.07 20.13
CA ALA A 107 -9.41 6.62 20.48
C ALA A 107 -9.97 7.49 21.61
N ILE A 108 -11.13 8.08 21.34
CA ILE A 108 -11.87 8.85 22.32
C ILE A 108 -12.42 7.87 23.36
N GLN A 109 -12.03 8.03 24.62
CA GLN A 109 -12.42 7.12 25.71
C GLN A 109 -13.94 7.10 25.99
N ASN A 110 -14.70 8.10 25.52
CA ASN A 110 -16.16 8.18 25.66
C ASN A 110 -16.82 8.67 24.35
N PRO A 111 -17.17 7.77 23.42
CA PRO A 111 -17.79 8.15 22.14
C PRO A 111 -19.26 8.60 22.28
N GLU A 112 -19.97 8.16 23.32
CA GLU A 112 -21.41 8.45 23.47
C GLU A 112 -21.73 9.91 23.87
N SER A 113 -20.75 10.66 24.37
CA SER A 113 -20.90 12.07 24.76
C SER A 113 -20.58 13.06 23.64
N LEU A 114 -20.03 12.59 22.51
CA LEU A 114 -19.57 13.45 21.42
C LEU A 114 -20.57 13.45 20.28
N ARG A 115 -21.35 14.53 20.20
CA ARG A 115 -22.30 14.77 19.11
C ARG A 115 -21.61 15.24 17.82
N GLU A 116 -20.41 15.81 17.93
CA GLU A 116 -19.62 16.35 16.82
C GLU A 116 -18.14 16.32 17.20
N ILE A 117 -17.27 15.87 16.30
CA ILE A 117 -15.81 15.95 16.46
C ILE A 117 -15.34 17.06 15.53
N VAL A 118 -15.18 18.26 16.09
CA VAL A 118 -14.53 19.38 15.38
C VAL A 118 -13.04 19.20 15.55
N ILE A 119 -12.35 18.83 14.47
CA ILE A 119 -10.89 18.76 14.46
C ILE A 119 -10.36 20.17 14.18
N ASP A 120 -9.99 20.88 15.24
CA ASP A 120 -9.20 22.09 15.10
C ASP A 120 -7.77 21.71 14.73
N THR A 121 -7.40 21.94 13.47
CA THR A 121 -6.09 21.58 12.93
C THR A 121 -4.96 22.51 13.38
N HIS A 122 -5.27 23.58 14.11
CA HIS A 122 -4.30 24.55 14.62
C HIS A 122 -3.88 24.29 16.08
N SER A 123 -4.53 23.37 16.77
CA SER A 123 -4.22 23.02 18.16
C SER A 123 -3.73 21.57 18.29
N SER A 124 -2.53 21.41 18.85
CA SER A 124 -2.06 20.11 19.32
C SER A 124 -2.69 19.82 20.68
N SER A 125 -3.74 19.01 20.71
CA SER A 125 -4.30 18.47 21.96
C SER A 125 -3.64 17.13 22.30
N GLU A 126 -3.75 16.65 23.54
CA GLU A 126 -3.18 15.34 23.91
C GLU A 126 -3.66 14.19 23.02
N CYS A 127 -4.88 14.29 22.46
CA CYS A 127 -5.51 13.25 21.63
C CYS A 127 -5.36 13.47 20.12
N LEU A 128 -4.77 14.59 19.67
CA LEU A 128 -4.58 14.94 18.27
C LEU A 128 -3.10 15.27 18.00
N ARG A 129 -2.49 14.54 17.07
CA ARG A 129 -1.18 14.88 16.53
C ARG A 129 -1.35 15.33 15.08
N VAL A 130 -0.80 16.50 14.77
CA VAL A 130 -0.81 17.05 13.42
C VAL A 130 0.62 17.07 12.90
N THR A 131 0.83 16.59 11.68
CA THR A 131 2.14 16.58 11.03
C THR A 131 1.98 17.09 9.61
N ASP A 132 2.55 18.26 9.35
CA ASP A 132 2.69 18.78 7.99
C ASP A 132 3.85 18.07 7.29
N LEU A 133 3.66 17.73 6.02
CA LEU A 133 4.64 17.00 5.23
C LEU A 133 5.27 17.89 4.15
N PRO A 134 6.56 17.67 3.87
CA PRO A 134 7.21 18.20 2.68
C PRO A 134 6.49 17.78 1.38
N PRO A 135 6.63 18.56 0.29
CA PRO A 135 5.88 18.34 -0.96
C PRO A 135 6.25 17.05 -1.71
N GLU A 136 7.31 16.36 -1.33
CA GLU A 136 7.79 15.12 -1.96
C GLU A 136 7.08 13.84 -1.50
N TYR A 137 6.17 13.93 -0.52
CA TYR A 137 5.46 12.77 0.03
C TYR A 137 4.09 12.57 -0.62
N TYR A 138 3.86 11.32 -1.03
CA TYR A 138 2.69 10.86 -1.75
C TYR A 138 2.12 9.61 -1.10
N VAL A 139 0.83 9.37 -1.37
CA VAL A 139 0.13 8.16 -0.98
C VAL A 139 -0.60 7.59 -2.19
N TYR A 140 -0.54 6.28 -2.31
CA TYR A 140 -1.35 5.49 -3.24
C TYR A 140 -1.91 4.30 -2.49
N GLU A 141 -1.04 3.60 -1.79
CA GLU A 141 -1.42 2.63 -0.78
C GLU A 141 -0.50 2.73 0.43
N ILE A 142 -0.92 2.22 1.59
CA ILE A 142 -0.11 2.27 2.82
C ILE A 142 0.21 0.85 3.29
N PRO A 143 1.39 0.31 2.95
CA PRO A 143 1.77 -1.05 3.33
C PRO A 143 2.22 -1.12 4.80
N LEU A 144 1.32 -1.51 5.70
CA LEU A 144 1.62 -1.60 7.13
C LEU A 144 2.14 -2.96 7.58
N PHE A 145 3.14 -2.95 8.45
CA PHE A 145 3.67 -4.13 9.13
C PHE A 145 2.97 -4.38 10.47
N LYS A 146 3.14 -5.59 11.01
CA LYS A 146 2.42 -6.07 12.20
C LYS A 146 2.62 -5.16 13.43
N GLU A 147 3.83 -4.66 13.62
CA GLU A 147 4.20 -3.76 14.70
C GLU A 147 3.45 -2.43 14.58
N THR A 148 3.44 -1.84 13.38
CA THR A 148 2.72 -0.59 13.09
C THR A 148 1.22 -0.77 13.25
N ILE A 149 0.65 -1.89 12.79
CA ILE A 149 -0.77 -2.19 12.96
C ILE A 149 -1.16 -2.28 14.44
N LYS A 150 -0.29 -2.85 15.28
CA LYS A 150 -0.50 -2.90 16.72
C LYS A 150 -0.45 -1.50 17.34
N ALA A 151 0.48 -0.66 16.92
CA ALA A 151 0.57 0.73 17.40
C ALA A 151 -0.64 1.59 16.98
N LEU A 152 -1.26 1.26 15.84
CA LEU A 152 -2.41 1.96 15.29
C LEU A 152 -3.76 1.40 15.77
N SER A 153 -3.80 0.30 16.51
CA SER A 153 -5.04 -0.47 16.72
C SER A 153 -6.19 0.27 17.40
N ASN A 154 -5.95 1.43 18.01
CA ASN A 154 -6.97 2.28 18.64
C ASN A 154 -6.84 3.73 18.16
N LYS A 155 -6.46 3.94 16.89
CA LYS A 155 -6.23 5.27 16.33
C LYS A 155 -7.01 5.47 15.05
N THR A 156 -7.26 6.72 14.70
CA THR A 156 -7.79 7.11 13.40
C THR A 156 -6.73 7.97 12.72
N ILE A 157 -6.42 7.64 11.47
CA ILE A 157 -5.52 8.44 10.65
C ILE A 157 -6.35 9.25 9.66
N VAL A 158 -6.10 10.54 9.56
CA VAL A 158 -6.67 11.41 8.55
C VAL A 158 -5.55 11.93 7.65
N PHE A 159 -5.68 11.70 6.35
CA PHE A 159 -4.80 12.23 5.33
C PHE A 159 -5.47 13.42 4.65
N GLN A 160 -4.78 14.55 4.61
CA GLN A 160 -5.14 15.67 3.76
C GLN A 160 -4.23 15.64 2.53
N THR A 161 -4.83 15.45 1.35
CA THR A 161 -4.13 15.24 0.08
C THR A 161 -4.58 16.24 -0.97
N ASP A 162 -3.90 16.28 -2.13
CA ASP A 162 -4.33 17.09 -3.28
C ASP A 162 -5.74 16.68 -3.77
N ASP A 163 -6.15 15.44 -3.51
CA ASP A 163 -7.43 14.86 -3.94
C ASP A 163 -8.56 14.98 -2.91
N GLY A 164 -8.25 15.46 -1.70
CA GLY A 164 -9.23 15.66 -0.63
C GLY A 164 -8.80 15.07 0.71
N ILE A 165 -9.77 14.56 1.46
CA ILE A 165 -9.55 14.03 2.81
C ILE A 165 -9.85 12.53 2.83
N ALA A 166 -8.91 11.74 3.34
CA ALA A 166 -9.08 10.31 3.50
C ALA A 166 -8.97 9.93 4.98
N ILE A 167 -9.92 9.14 5.48
CA ILE A 167 -10.02 8.75 6.89
C ILE A 167 -9.86 7.24 7.01
N VAL A 168 -8.93 6.80 7.86
CA VAL A 168 -8.73 5.38 8.19
C VAL A 168 -8.99 5.15 9.67
N ASP A 169 -10.08 4.47 9.97
CA ASP A 169 -10.30 3.87 11.29
C ASP A 169 -9.44 2.60 11.41
N CYS A 170 -8.40 2.67 12.26
CA CYS A 170 -7.46 1.58 12.43
C CYS A 170 -7.92 0.52 13.43
N SER A 171 -9.07 0.71 14.11
CA SER A 171 -9.61 -0.22 15.11
C SER A 171 -9.84 -1.63 14.57
N LYS A 172 -10.12 -1.75 13.28
CA LYS A 172 -10.44 -3.02 12.62
C LYS A 172 -9.23 -3.73 12.01
N LEU A 173 -8.05 -3.07 11.96
CA LEU A 173 -6.88 -3.61 11.27
C LEU A 173 -6.29 -4.85 11.93
N TYR A 174 -6.35 -4.93 13.26
CA TYR A 174 -5.84 -6.08 14.02
C TYR A 174 -6.66 -7.37 13.76
N THR A 175 -7.95 -7.23 13.50
CA THR A 175 -8.84 -8.37 13.19
C THR A 175 -8.49 -8.98 11.83
N ILE A 176 -8.07 -8.14 10.87
CA ILE A 176 -7.67 -8.59 9.53
C ILE A 176 -6.35 -9.38 9.60
N THR A 177 -5.34 -8.90 10.34
CA THR A 177 -4.05 -9.59 10.46
C THR A 177 -4.15 -10.92 11.20
N SER A 178 -4.90 -10.97 12.30
CA SER A 178 -5.07 -12.20 13.10
C SER A 178 -5.78 -13.33 12.33
N SER A 179 -6.69 -13.00 11.42
CA SER A 179 -7.33 -13.98 10.53
C SER A 179 -6.37 -14.56 9.48
N ARG A 180 -5.50 -13.72 8.91
CA ARG A 180 -4.44 -14.14 7.96
C ARG A 180 -3.42 -15.06 8.62
N ASP A 181 -2.94 -14.70 9.82
CA ASP A 181 -1.97 -15.50 10.57
C ASP A 181 -2.52 -16.92 10.85
N ARG A 182 -3.81 -17.03 11.23
CA ARG A 182 -4.47 -18.32 11.45
C ARG A 182 -4.59 -19.15 10.17
N ALA A 183 -4.90 -18.51 9.04
CA ALA A 183 -5.01 -19.19 7.75
C ALA A 183 -3.64 -19.75 7.29
N GLU A 184 -2.56 -18.99 7.49
CA GLU A 184 -1.21 -19.39 7.11
C GLU A 184 -0.69 -20.56 7.95
N VAL A 185 -0.90 -20.52 9.28
CA VAL A 185 -0.60 -21.66 10.19
C VAL A 185 -1.37 -22.91 9.79
N THR A 186 -2.63 -22.75 9.37
CA THR A 186 -3.48 -23.87 8.94
C THR A 186 -2.99 -24.47 7.62
N LYS A 187 -2.61 -23.64 6.64
CA LYS A 187 -2.00 -24.08 5.38
C LYS A 187 -0.68 -24.82 5.61
N GLU A 188 0.16 -24.32 6.50
CA GLU A 188 1.45 -24.94 6.82
C GLU A 188 1.27 -26.29 7.53
N LYS A 189 0.36 -26.38 8.51
CA LYS A 189 -0.01 -27.65 9.15
C LYS A 189 -0.54 -28.67 8.12
N SER A 190 -1.36 -28.23 7.18
CA SER A 190 -1.88 -29.08 6.10
C SER A 190 -0.76 -29.60 5.17
N ARG A 191 0.16 -28.72 4.73
CA ARG A 191 1.33 -29.11 3.93
C ARG A 191 2.21 -30.14 4.64
N ARG A 192 2.49 -29.95 5.94
CA ARG A 192 3.25 -30.92 6.74
C ARG A 192 2.56 -32.27 6.83
N ARG A 193 1.23 -32.30 7.02
CA ARG A 193 0.45 -33.55 7.03
C ARG A 193 0.52 -34.28 5.68
N ARG A 194 0.37 -33.56 4.56
CA ARG A 194 0.48 -34.14 3.21
C ARG A 194 1.88 -34.70 2.93
N LYS A 195 2.95 -34.00 3.33
CA LYS A 195 4.34 -34.51 3.22
C LYS A 195 4.54 -35.80 4.03
N LYS A 196 4.06 -35.85 5.28
CA LYS A 196 4.12 -37.06 6.13
C LYS A 196 3.32 -38.24 5.55
N GLN A 197 2.18 -37.98 4.92
CA GLN A 197 1.39 -39.04 4.29
C GLN A 197 2.07 -39.57 3.02
N LYS A 198 2.65 -38.70 2.19
CA LYS A 198 3.42 -39.12 1.01
C LYS A 198 4.62 -39.98 1.40
N SER A 199 5.42 -39.56 2.38
CA SER A 199 6.59 -40.34 2.82
C SER A 199 6.22 -41.70 3.42
N ARG A 200 5.08 -41.81 4.11
CA ARG A 200 4.56 -43.10 4.60
C ARG A 200 4.10 -44.02 3.47
N LYS A 201 3.47 -43.48 2.41
CA LYS A 201 3.10 -44.26 1.23
C LYS A 201 4.33 -44.76 0.48
N THR A 202 5.35 -43.92 0.29
CA THR A 202 6.60 -44.33 -0.37
C THR A 202 7.32 -45.41 0.41
N ARG A 203 7.42 -45.28 1.75
CA ARG A 203 8.03 -46.31 2.61
C ARG A 203 7.33 -47.67 2.55
N ARG A 204 5.99 -47.68 2.48
CA ARG A 204 5.21 -48.92 2.33
C ARG A 204 5.39 -49.58 0.96
N ALA A 205 5.61 -48.79 -0.10
CA ALA A 205 5.86 -49.32 -1.44
C ALA A 205 7.29 -49.89 -1.59
N THR A 206 8.26 -49.40 -0.83
CA THR A 206 9.63 -49.94 -0.80
C THR A 206 9.82 -51.13 0.13
N SER A 207 8.92 -51.38 1.10
CA SER A 207 8.98 -52.56 1.98
C SER A 207 8.21 -53.77 1.44
N SER A 208 7.61 -53.67 0.27
CA SER A 208 6.87 -54.74 -0.42
C SER A 208 7.59 -55.23 -1.67
N LYS A 209 8.90 -54.96 -1.77
CA LYS A 209 9.86 -55.62 -2.67
C LYS A 209 10.90 -56.28 -1.79
#